data_AF-A0A819UJD5-F1
#
_entry.id   AF-A0A819UJD5-F1
#
_cell.length_a   1.000
_cell.length_b   1.000
_cell.length_c   1.000
_cell.angle_alpha   90.00
_cell.angle_beta   90.00
_cell.angle_gamma   90.00
#
_symmetry.space_group_name_H-M   'P 1'
#
loop_
_entity.id
_entity.type
_entity.pdbx_description
1 polymer ?
#
loop_
_entity_poly.entity_id
_entity_poly.type
_entity_poly.pdbx_seq_one_letter_code
_entity_poly.pdbx_strand_id
1 'polypeptide(L)'
;MTPPDHSTNSFMSEFTQLHSIKNQNNSIRSPFSLSSTHLNQYNLISKNFTSPTNIFPLIYEKQVILECLYTKDSIAYGTIRVHNLNYNKNVFVRLTYNEWKTFNNIQAYYLTSYSNNNTDVFIFEINLAKFNNNDDKTKLKRILFAICLQTMGKEFWDNNQQSNYVLDVILKGRSSTNDILQTCLDNSPRILFVT
;
A
#
# COMPACT_ATOMS: atom_id res chain seq x y z
N MET A 1 -15.63 -10.84 27.24
CA MET A 1 -15.49 -9.75 26.24
C MET A 1 -14.69 -10.32 25.08
N THR A 2 -15.30 -10.43 23.90
CA THR A 2 -14.60 -10.85 22.68
C THR A 2 -13.65 -9.75 22.23
N PRO A 3 -12.46 -10.07 21.70
CA PRO A 3 -11.57 -9.04 21.15
C PRO A 3 -12.28 -8.32 19.99
N PRO A 4 -12.01 -7.02 19.78
CA PRO A 4 -12.57 -6.27 18.65
C PRO A 4 -12.22 -6.95 17.32
N ASP A 5 -13.24 -7.09 16.46
CA ASP A 5 -13.14 -7.77 15.17
C ASP A 5 -12.36 -6.89 14.17
N HIS A 6 -11.07 -7.20 13.99
CA HIS A 6 -10.18 -6.47 13.07
C HIS A 6 -10.09 -7.16 11.71
N SER A 7 -11.24 -7.32 11.05
CA SER A 7 -11.34 -7.77 9.65
C SER A 7 -10.83 -6.70 8.66
N THR A 8 -10.55 -7.09 7.41
CA THR A 8 -10.23 -6.18 6.29
C THR A 8 -11.20 -4.99 6.16
N ASN A 9 -12.47 -5.21 6.53
CA ASN A 9 -13.49 -4.17 6.55
C ASN A 9 -13.23 -3.11 7.63
N SER A 10 -12.65 -3.51 8.78
CA SER A 10 -12.23 -2.63 9.87
C SER A 10 -11.10 -1.70 9.42
N PHE A 11 -10.05 -2.26 8.79
CA PHE A 11 -8.95 -1.47 8.20
C PHE A 11 -9.44 -0.49 7.12
N MET A 12 -10.31 -0.95 6.20
CA MET A 12 -10.88 -0.08 5.16
C MET A 12 -11.78 1.02 5.74
N SER A 13 -12.53 0.73 6.81
CA SER A 13 -13.34 1.71 7.52
C SER A 13 -12.46 2.77 8.18
N GLU A 14 -11.42 2.35 8.89
CA GLU A 14 -10.47 3.24 9.56
C GLU A 14 -9.73 4.11 8.53
N PHE A 15 -9.22 3.50 7.46
CA PHE A 15 -8.60 4.20 6.33
C PHE A 15 -9.55 5.25 5.73
N THR A 16 -10.80 4.88 5.43
CA THR A 16 -11.81 5.80 4.88
C THR A 16 -12.14 6.94 5.85
N GLN A 17 -12.25 6.65 7.15
CA GLN A 17 -12.53 7.63 8.20
C GLN A 17 -11.36 8.60 8.40
N LEU A 18 -10.12 8.13 8.36
CA LEU A 18 -8.93 8.98 8.42
C LEU A 18 -8.85 9.92 7.21
N HIS A 19 -9.21 9.42 6.03
CA HIS A 19 -9.30 10.24 4.83
C HIS A 19 -10.46 11.25 4.88
N SER A 20 -11.60 10.92 5.50
CA SER A 20 -12.71 11.87 5.66
C SER A 20 -12.39 12.98 6.67
N ILE A 21 -11.72 12.66 7.78
CA ILE A 21 -11.31 13.63 8.81
C ILE A 21 -10.28 14.62 8.25
N LYS A 22 -9.29 14.16 7.48
CA LYS A 22 -8.27 15.05 6.89
C LYS A 22 -8.84 15.98 5.80
N ASN A 23 -9.92 15.61 5.14
CA ASN A 23 -10.61 16.46 4.15
C ASN A 23 -11.44 17.60 4.78
N GLN A 24 -11.75 17.57 6.08
CA GLN A 24 -12.48 18.65 6.74
C GLN A 24 -11.59 19.85 7.12
N ASN A 25 -10.27 19.67 7.19
CA ASN A 25 -9.34 20.70 7.67
C ASN A 25 -8.56 21.44 6.57
N ASN A 26 -8.78 21.15 5.29
CA ASN A 26 -8.29 21.94 4.15
C ASN A 26 -9.13 21.65 2.91
N SER A 27 -9.62 22.68 2.22
CA SER A 27 -10.37 22.59 0.98
C SER A 27 -9.50 22.07 -0.17
N ILE A 28 -9.30 20.75 -0.20
CA ILE A 28 -8.74 20.04 -1.34
C ILE A 28 -9.74 18.92 -1.62
N ARG A 29 -10.45 19.00 -2.74
CA ARG A 29 -11.19 17.84 -3.28
C ARG A 29 -10.28 16.62 -3.17
N SER A 30 -10.76 15.48 -2.69
CA SER A 30 -9.92 14.28 -2.66
C SER A 30 -9.30 14.12 -4.04
N PRO A 31 -7.96 14.10 -4.20
CA PRO A 31 -7.37 13.97 -5.53
C PRO A 31 -7.61 12.57 -6.12
N PHE A 32 -8.49 11.77 -5.53
CA PHE A 32 -8.67 10.33 -5.70
C PHE A 32 -10.08 9.95 -6.21
N SER A 33 -11.03 10.89 -6.35
CA SER A 33 -12.33 10.60 -6.98
C SER A 33 -12.31 10.85 -8.49
N LEU A 34 -11.65 9.95 -9.22
CA LEU A 34 -11.84 9.82 -10.66
C LEU A 34 -12.36 8.41 -10.94
N SER A 35 -13.68 8.25 -10.94
CA SER A 35 -14.34 7.03 -11.38
C SER A 35 -14.26 6.96 -12.90
N SER A 36 -13.16 6.44 -13.44
CA SER A 36 -13.11 5.98 -14.83
C SER A 36 -13.94 4.69 -14.91
N THR A 37 -15.11 4.75 -15.53
CA THR A 37 -16.03 3.62 -15.74
C THR A 37 -15.37 2.40 -16.37
N HIS A 38 -14.29 2.61 -17.15
CA HIS A 38 -13.52 1.55 -17.80
C HIS A 38 -12.60 0.74 -16.88
N LEU A 39 -12.29 1.23 -15.67
CA LEU A 39 -11.40 0.51 -14.74
C LEU A 39 -12.14 -0.42 -13.80
N ASN A 40 -13.47 -0.33 -13.79
CA ASN A 40 -14.33 -1.27 -13.11
C ASN A 40 -14.14 -2.70 -13.62
N GLN A 41 -13.55 -2.91 -14.79
CA GLN A 41 -13.25 -4.22 -15.38
C GLN A 41 -11.90 -4.81 -14.94
N TYR A 42 -11.08 -4.14 -14.13
CA TYR A 42 -9.78 -4.65 -13.71
C TYR A 42 -9.71 -4.90 -12.20
N ASN A 43 -8.92 -5.89 -11.83
CA ASN A 43 -8.46 -6.18 -10.48
C ASN A 43 -6.94 -6.04 -10.41
N LEU A 44 -6.45 -5.52 -9.28
CA LEU A 44 -5.05 -5.65 -8.87
C LEU A 44 -4.91 -6.90 -8.00
N ILE A 45 -3.86 -7.67 -8.25
CA ILE A 45 -3.48 -8.81 -7.41
C ILE A 45 -2.06 -8.58 -6.92
N SER A 46 -1.87 -8.56 -5.60
CA SER A 46 -0.54 -8.50 -4.99
C SER A 46 0.23 -9.81 -5.18
N LYS A 47 1.48 -9.69 -5.59
CA LYS A 47 2.48 -10.75 -5.67
C LYS A 47 3.75 -10.30 -4.94
N ASN A 48 4.57 -11.26 -4.50
CA ASN A 48 5.84 -11.01 -3.79
C ASN A 48 5.70 -10.15 -2.54
N PHE A 49 4.58 -10.28 -1.81
CA PHE A 49 4.40 -9.66 -0.52
C PHE A 49 4.06 -10.72 0.51
N THR A 50 4.80 -10.73 1.60
CA THR A 50 4.50 -11.47 2.82
C THR A 50 4.55 -10.48 3.96
N SER A 51 3.46 -10.38 4.73
CA SER A 51 3.45 -9.50 5.90
C SER A 51 4.57 -9.91 6.86
N PRO A 52 5.41 -8.97 7.33
CA PRO A 52 6.49 -9.28 8.26
C PRO A 52 5.93 -9.79 9.61
N THR A 53 6.36 -10.97 10.04
CA THR A 53 5.91 -11.60 11.30
C THR A 53 6.46 -10.90 12.55
N ASN A 54 7.70 -10.39 12.48
CA ASN A 54 8.32 -9.62 13.56
C ASN A 54 9.00 -8.37 13.00
N ILE A 55 8.33 -7.24 13.14
CA ILE A 55 8.73 -5.98 12.50
C ILE A 55 9.88 -5.30 13.23
N PHE A 56 10.00 -5.46 14.55
CA PHE A 56 10.91 -4.62 15.34
C PHE A 56 12.40 -4.82 15.01
N PRO A 57 12.94 -6.04 14.94
CA PRO A 57 14.34 -6.22 14.54
C PRO A 57 14.61 -5.65 13.14
N LEU A 58 13.67 -5.87 12.22
CA LEU A 58 13.81 -5.46 10.83
C LEU A 58 13.75 -3.94 10.67
N ILE A 59 12.85 -3.25 11.39
CA ILE A 59 12.65 -1.81 11.20
C ILE A 59 13.83 -1.00 11.73
N TYR A 60 14.50 -1.47 12.80
CA TYR A 60 15.70 -0.81 13.32
C TYR A 60 16.91 -0.98 12.40
N GLU A 61 16.94 -2.02 11.57
CA GLU A 61 17.95 -2.21 10.52
C GLU A 61 17.59 -1.41 9.26
N LYS A 62 16.40 -1.63 8.71
CA LYS A 62 15.98 -1.12 7.39
C LYS A 62 15.44 0.31 7.39
N GLN A 63 15.03 0.83 8.54
CA GLN A 63 14.37 2.14 8.76
C GLN A 63 12.97 2.29 8.15
N VAL A 64 12.64 1.57 7.08
CA VAL A 64 11.33 1.59 6.41
C VAL A 64 10.96 0.18 5.97
N ILE A 65 9.70 -0.20 6.19
CA ILE A 65 9.17 -1.52 5.81
C ILE A 65 7.72 -1.39 5.33
N LEU A 66 7.36 -2.07 4.23
CA LEU A 66 5.96 -2.31 3.89
C LEU A 66 5.34 -3.29 4.88
N GLU A 67 4.41 -2.80 5.69
CA GLU A 67 3.81 -3.58 6.78
C GLU A 67 2.58 -4.36 6.30
N CYS A 68 1.67 -3.70 5.60
CA CYS A 68 0.46 -4.33 5.04
C CYS A 68 0.28 -3.91 3.58
N LEU A 69 -0.23 -4.82 2.76
CA LEU A 69 -0.66 -4.57 1.40
C LEU A 69 -2.00 -5.26 1.16
N TYR A 70 -2.97 -4.50 0.70
CA TYR A 70 -4.31 -4.96 0.40
C TYR A 70 -4.74 -4.47 -0.97
N THR A 71 -5.52 -5.28 -1.70
CA THR A 71 -6.05 -4.91 -3.01
C THR A 71 -7.57 -5.05 -3.03
N LYS A 72 -8.24 -4.07 -3.63
CA LYS A 72 -9.68 -4.09 -3.87
C LYS A 72 -9.94 -3.45 -5.22
N ASP A 73 -10.55 -4.21 -6.11
CA ASP A 73 -10.77 -3.79 -7.49
C ASP A 73 -9.45 -3.31 -8.12
N SER A 74 -9.45 -2.12 -8.71
CA SER A 74 -8.30 -1.51 -9.39
C SER A 74 -7.41 -0.66 -8.46
N ILE A 75 -7.53 -0.86 -7.14
CA ILE A 75 -6.84 -0.06 -6.13
C ILE A 75 -6.06 -0.96 -5.16
N ALA A 76 -4.82 -0.58 -4.87
CA ALA A 76 -4.01 -1.17 -3.81
C ALA A 76 -3.80 -0.16 -2.68
N TYR A 77 -3.92 -0.63 -1.45
CA TYR A 77 -3.74 0.12 -0.22
C TYR A 77 -2.63 -0.51 0.59
N GLY A 78 -1.87 0.29 1.33
CA GLY A 78 -0.89 -0.28 2.23
C GLY A 78 -0.53 0.62 3.40
N THR A 79 0.03 -0.02 4.43
CA THR A 79 0.66 0.65 5.57
C THR A 79 2.17 0.46 5.48
N ILE A 80 2.90 1.50 5.85
CA ILE A 80 4.35 1.52 5.88
C ILE A 80 4.77 1.81 7.31
N ARG A 81 5.59 0.94 7.87
CA ARG A 81 6.25 1.17 9.16
C ARG A 81 7.55 1.93 8.92
N VAL A 82 7.80 2.96 9.72
CA VAL A 82 9.01 3.80 9.67
C VAL A 82 9.62 3.92 11.06
N HIS A 83 10.94 3.78 11.16
CA HIS A 83 11.65 4.08 12.40
C HIS A 83 11.66 5.61 12.65
N ASN A 84 11.21 6.03 13.83
CA ASN A 84 11.06 7.44 14.14
C ASN A 84 12.38 8.10 14.60
N LEU A 85 13.29 8.33 13.66
CA LEU A 85 14.59 8.97 13.94
C LEU A 85 14.55 10.51 14.05
N ASN A 86 13.60 11.16 13.38
CA ASN A 86 13.52 12.63 13.26
C ASN A 86 12.14 13.07 12.74
N TYR A 87 11.59 14.21 13.18
CA TYR A 87 10.25 14.66 12.76
C TYR A 87 10.11 14.85 11.23
N ASN A 88 11.15 15.36 10.55
CA ASN A 88 11.09 15.60 9.11
C ASN A 88 11.31 14.31 8.32
N LYS A 89 10.20 13.68 7.90
CA LYS A 89 10.19 12.49 7.05
C LYS A 89 9.38 12.72 5.80
N ASN A 90 9.92 12.30 4.67
CA ASN A 90 9.18 12.18 3.43
C ASN A 90 9.13 10.70 3.02
N VAL A 91 7.94 10.13 2.88
CA VAL A 91 7.74 8.71 2.54
C VAL A 91 6.98 8.63 1.23
N PHE A 92 7.48 7.87 0.28
CA PHE A 92 6.82 7.67 -1.00
C PHE A 92 6.96 6.24 -1.51
N VAL A 93 5.97 5.83 -2.30
CA VAL A 93 5.98 4.59 -3.06
C VAL A 93 6.48 4.92 -4.46
N ARG A 94 7.64 4.40 -4.84
CA ARG A 94 8.13 4.51 -6.22
C ARG A 94 7.68 3.29 -7.01
N LEU A 95 7.00 3.52 -8.13
CA LEU A 95 6.49 2.45 -8.98
C LEU A 95 6.88 2.62 -10.45
N THR A 96 6.92 1.52 -11.16
CA THR A 96 7.20 1.43 -12.60
C THR A 96 6.33 0.35 -13.26
N TYR A 97 6.11 0.50 -14.55
CA TYR A 97 5.42 -0.48 -15.41
C TYR A 97 6.29 -0.92 -16.60
N ASN A 98 7.54 -0.49 -16.63
CA ASN A 98 8.47 -0.72 -17.75
C ASN A 98 9.90 -0.98 -17.27
N GLU A 99 10.03 -1.81 -16.22
CA GLU A 99 11.34 -2.26 -15.70
C GLU A 99 12.27 -1.09 -15.34
N TRP A 100 11.73 -0.08 -14.63
CA TRP A 100 12.46 1.08 -14.12
C TRP A 100 12.99 2.05 -15.19
N LYS A 101 12.68 1.87 -16.47
CA LYS A 101 12.99 2.86 -17.52
C LYS A 101 12.33 4.22 -17.22
N THR A 102 11.11 4.18 -16.69
CA THR A 102 10.43 5.34 -16.11
C THR A 102 9.79 4.96 -14.79
N PHE A 103 9.65 5.93 -13.88
CA PHE A 103 9.00 5.70 -12.58
C PHE A 103 8.12 6.88 -12.18
N ASN A 104 7.16 6.59 -11.30
CA ASN A 104 6.32 7.58 -10.64
C ASN A 104 6.47 7.43 -9.12
N ASN A 105 6.47 8.55 -8.39
CA ASN A 105 6.44 8.54 -6.93
C ASN A 105 5.03 8.90 -6.45
N ILE A 106 4.45 8.08 -5.59
CA ILE A 106 3.21 8.36 -4.88
C ILE A 106 3.56 8.73 -3.45
N GLN A 107 3.11 9.91 -3.01
CA GLN A 107 3.28 10.34 -1.63
C GLN A 107 2.50 9.43 -0.67
N ALA A 108 3.16 8.96 0.38
CA ALA A 108 2.50 8.33 1.53
C ALA A 108 2.20 9.40 2.60
N TYR A 109 1.13 9.17 3.36
CA TYR A 109 0.63 10.10 4.36
C TYR A 109 0.84 9.55 5.75
N TYR A 110 1.32 10.40 6.66
CA TYR A 110 1.45 10.05 8.07
C TYR A 110 0.08 9.67 8.66
N LEU A 111 0.02 8.54 9.35
CA LEU A 111 -1.16 8.06 10.04
C LEU A 111 -1.03 8.28 11.55
N THR A 112 -0.08 7.60 12.18
CA THR A 112 0.07 7.61 13.64
C THR A 112 1.50 7.27 14.05
N SER A 113 1.81 7.39 15.34
CA SER A 113 3.07 6.99 15.95
C SER A 113 2.83 6.04 17.12
N TYR A 114 3.73 5.08 17.29
CA TYR A 114 3.79 4.17 18.42
C TYR A 114 5.04 4.47 19.24
N SER A 115 4.85 5.23 20.31
CA SER A 115 5.91 5.71 21.21
C SER A 115 6.74 4.56 21.80
N ASN A 116 6.09 3.48 22.23
CA ASN A 116 6.75 2.37 22.91
C ASN A 116 7.82 1.68 22.05
N ASN A 117 7.65 1.73 20.73
CA ASN A 117 8.55 1.10 19.77
C ASN A 117 9.28 2.13 18.90
N ASN A 118 9.13 3.43 19.20
CA ASN A 118 9.67 4.53 18.42
C ASN A 118 9.44 4.40 16.90
N THR A 119 8.22 4.05 16.47
CA THR A 119 7.90 3.89 15.04
C THR A 119 6.68 4.71 14.63
N ASP A 120 6.72 5.21 13.40
CA ASP A 120 5.58 5.85 12.75
C ASP A 120 4.94 4.90 11.73
N VAL A 121 3.65 5.13 11.48
CA VAL A 121 2.90 4.46 10.41
C VAL A 121 2.49 5.49 9.39
N PHE A 122 2.74 5.16 8.12
CA PHE A 122 2.28 5.90 6.95
C PHE A 122 1.32 5.03 6.14
N ILE A 123 0.44 5.66 5.38
CA ILE A 123 -0.51 4.99 4.50
C ILE A 123 -0.37 5.49 3.06
N PHE A 124 -0.63 4.62 2.10
CA PHE A 124 -0.64 4.97 0.68
C PHE A 124 -1.75 4.27 -0.08
N GLU A 125 -2.03 4.80 -1.27
CA GLU A 125 -2.96 4.24 -2.25
C GLU A 125 -2.32 4.25 -3.64
N ILE A 126 -2.32 3.10 -4.32
CA ILE A 126 -2.01 2.97 -5.75
C ILE A 126 -3.32 2.75 -6.49
N ASN A 127 -3.76 3.76 -7.23
CA ASN A 127 -5.00 3.70 -7.99
C ASN A 127 -4.70 3.65 -9.48
N LEU A 128 -5.08 2.55 -10.13
CA LEU A 128 -4.83 2.34 -11.55
C LEU A 128 -5.40 3.48 -12.42
N ALA A 129 -6.47 4.15 -11.98
CA ALA A 129 -7.09 5.28 -12.70
C ALA A 129 -6.17 6.48 -12.88
N LYS A 130 -5.26 6.70 -11.94
CA LYS A 130 -4.34 7.84 -11.99
C LYS A 130 -3.19 7.65 -12.98
N PHE A 131 -2.96 6.41 -13.42
CA PHE A 131 -1.86 6.05 -14.31
C PHE A 131 -2.34 5.70 -15.73
N ASN A 132 -3.66 5.70 -15.97
CA ASN A 132 -4.28 5.22 -17.19
C ASN A 132 -4.64 6.33 -18.21
N ASN A 133 -3.78 7.34 -18.35
CA ASN A 133 -4.04 8.49 -19.22
C ASN A 133 -3.64 8.27 -20.70
N ASN A 134 -3.07 7.10 -21.04
CA ASN A 134 -2.58 6.81 -22.39
C ASN A 134 -3.43 5.73 -23.06
N ASP A 135 -3.76 5.91 -24.33
CA ASP A 135 -4.63 5.04 -25.15
C ASP A 135 -4.12 3.59 -25.35
N ASP A 136 -2.97 3.23 -24.78
CA ASP A 136 -2.38 1.89 -24.85
C ASP A 136 -2.87 0.97 -23.69
N LYS A 137 -4.19 1.02 -23.44
CA LYS A 137 -4.93 0.42 -22.31
C LYS A 137 -4.85 -1.12 -22.24
N THR A 138 -4.17 -1.75 -23.18
CA THR A 138 -4.06 -3.22 -23.32
C THR A 138 -2.71 -3.78 -22.88
N LYS A 139 -1.73 -2.93 -22.50
CA LYS A 139 -0.36 -3.39 -22.21
C LYS A 139 0.04 -3.38 -20.74
N LEU A 140 -0.65 -2.66 -19.86
CA LEU A 140 -0.29 -2.61 -18.45
C LEU A 140 -0.70 -3.92 -17.75
N LYS A 141 0.21 -4.88 -17.69
CA LYS A 141 0.00 -6.19 -17.07
C LYS A 141 0.54 -6.27 -15.64
N ARG A 142 1.54 -5.46 -15.32
CA ARG A 142 2.32 -5.56 -14.09
C ARG A 142 2.85 -4.20 -13.66
N ILE A 143 2.76 -3.94 -12.37
CA ILE A 143 3.37 -2.80 -11.68
C ILE A 143 4.40 -3.36 -10.71
N LEU A 144 5.61 -2.82 -10.77
CA LEU A 144 6.65 -3.06 -9.76
C LEU A 144 6.73 -1.83 -8.86
N PHE A 145 6.90 -2.02 -7.55
CA PHE A 145 7.09 -0.90 -6.65
C PHE A 145 8.03 -1.20 -5.47
N ALA A 146 8.55 -0.12 -4.89
CA ALA A 146 9.38 -0.11 -3.70
C ALA A 146 9.01 1.10 -2.82
N ILE A 147 9.32 1.02 -1.54
CA ILE A 147 9.08 2.11 -0.58
C ILE A 147 10.37 2.87 -0.34
N CYS A 148 10.30 4.20 -0.33
CA CYS A 148 11.40 5.07 0.04
C CYS A 148 11.05 5.95 1.23
N LEU A 149 11.96 6.02 2.19
CA LEU A 149 11.98 6.99 3.26
C LEU A 149 13.14 7.95 3.01
N GLN A 150 12.83 9.24 2.91
CA GLN A 150 13.79 10.34 2.96
C GLN A 150 13.72 11.00 4.33
N THR A 151 14.83 11.00 5.06
CA THR A 151 14.96 11.68 6.36
C THR A 151 16.42 12.05 6.61
N MET A 152 16.65 13.19 7.27
CA MET A 152 18.01 13.65 7.64
C MET A 152 19.00 13.66 6.46
N GLY A 153 18.53 14.00 5.25
CA GLY A 153 19.35 14.01 4.03
C GLY A 153 19.77 12.63 3.51
N LYS A 154 19.18 11.54 4.02
CA LYS A 154 19.44 10.16 3.59
C LYS A 154 18.18 9.51 3.02
N GLU A 155 18.39 8.52 2.16
CA GLU A 155 17.32 7.66 1.64
C GLU A 155 17.47 6.24 2.18
N PHE A 156 16.35 5.66 2.60
CA PHE A 156 16.23 4.26 2.99
C PHE A 156 15.17 3.61 2.11
N TRP A 157 15.44 2.38 1.69
CA TRP A 157 14.64 1.71 0.66
C TRP A 157 14.19 0.35 1.15
N ASP A 158 12.88 0.09 1.04
CA ASP A 158 12.33 -1.26 1.07
C ASP A 158 11.94 -1.68 -0.34
N ASN A 159 12.87 -2.36 -1.00
CA ASN A 159 12.70 -2.90 -2.34
C ASN A 159 12.52 -4.43 -2.33
N ASN A 160 12.04 -4.99 -1.20
CA ASN A 160 11.82 -6.42 -1.04
C ASN A 160 13.05 -7.27 -1.40
N GLN A 161 14.22 -6.93 -0.84
CA GLN A 161 15.49 -7.61 -1.13
C GLN A 161 15.79 -7.69 -2.63
N GLN A 162 15.68 -6.55 -3.33
CA GLN A 162 15.87 -6.41 -4.79
C GLN A 162 14.80 -7.11 -5.66
N SER A 163 13.85 -7.84 -5.07
CA SER A 163 12.77 -8.51 -5.82
C SER A 163 11.62 -7.57 -6.19
N ASN A 164 11.53 -6.42 -5.51
CA ASN A 164 10.41 -5.47 -5.55
C ASN A 164 9.06 -6.09 -5.15
N TYR A 165 8.09 -5.23 -4.87
CA TYR A 165 6.70 -5.64 -4.72
C TYR A 165 6.00 -5.59 -6.06
N VAL A 166 5.01 -6.45 -6.25
CA VAL A 166 4.37 -6.65 -7.55
C VAL A 166 2.86 -6.54 -7.43
N LEU A 167 2.24 -5.80 -8.34
CA LEU A 167 0.80 -5.80 -8.56
C LEU A 167 0.53 -6.24 -10.01
N ASP A 168 -0.10 -7.40 -10.18
CA ASP A 168 -0.57 -7.85 -11.49
C ASP A 168 -1.96 -7.25 -11.77
N VAL A 169 -2.17 -6.81 -13.01
CA VAL A 169 -3.41 -6.17 -13.47
C VAL A 169 -4.20 -7.19 -14.29
N ILE A 170 -5.36 -7.60 -13.79
CA ILE A 170 -6.15 -8.69 -14.36
C ILE A 170 -7.54 -8.20 -14.75
N LEU A 171 -8.04 -8.63 -15.92
CA LEU A 171 -9.42 -8.38 -16.32
C LEU A 171 -10.40 -9.23 -15.50
N LYS A 172 -11.42 -8.59 -14.94
CA LYS A 172 -12.59 -9.25 -14.36
C LYS A 172 -13.32 -10.00 -15.46
N GLY A 173 -13.31 -11.34 -15.42
CA GLY A 173 -14.11 -12.18 -16.33
C GLY A 173 -13.37 -13.15 -17.26
N ARG A 174 -12.10 -13.49 -17.02
CA ARG A 174 -11.41 -14.58 -17.76
C ARG A 174 -10.66 -15.62 -16.92
N SER A 175 -10.96 -15.72 -15.63
CA SER A 175 -10.39 -16.76 -14.76
C SER A 175 -11.50 -17.43 -13.97
N SER A 176 -11.55 -18.76 -14.07
CA SER A 176 -12.45 -19.67 -13.38
C SER A 176 -12.60 -19.28 -11.92
N THR A 177 -13.84 -19.26 -11.44
CA THR A 177 -14.32 -18.74 -10.15
C THR A 177 -13.69 -19.33 -8.88
N ASN A 178 -12.73 -20.26 -8.99
CA ASN A 178 -12.20 -21.02 -7.87
C ASN A 178 -10.84 -20.52 -7.35
N ASP A 179 -10.10 -19.68 -8.07
CA ASP A 179 -8.76 -19.24 -7.64
C ASP A 179 -8.74 -17.90 -6.86
N ILE A 180 -9.85 -17.15 -6.88
CA ILE A 180 -9.88 -15.76 -6.38
C ILE A 180 -10.22 -15.68 -4.88
N LEU A 181 -10.85 -16.71 -4.31
CA LEU A 181 -11.29 -16.69 -2.90
C LEU A 181 -10.29 -17.36 -1.94
N GLN A 182 -9.36 -18.17 -2.44
CA GLN A 182 -8.43 -18.91 -1.58
C GLN A 182 -7.23 -18.05 -1.12
N THR A 183 -6.72 -17.15 -1.95
CA THR A 183 -5.52 -16.36 -1.61
C THR A 183 -5.76 -15.16 -0.71
N CYS A 184 -7.02 -14.69 -0.60
CA CYS A 184 -7.39 -13.54 0.23
C CYS A 184 -7.60 -13.90 1.71
N LEU A 185 -7.94 -15.15 2.02
CA LEU A 185 -8.13 -15.61 3.39
C LEU A 185 -6.83 -16.15 4.01
N ASP A 186 -5.98 -16.79 3.21
CA ASP A 186 -4.75 -17.43 3.70
C ASP A 186 -3.58 -16.46 3.96
N ASN A 187 -3.62 -15.24 3.39
CA ASN A 187 -2.57 -14.22 3.56
C ASN A 187 -2.99 -13.01 4.41
N SER A 188 -4.14 -13.07 5.08
CA SER A 188 -4.48 -12.04 6.08
C SER A 188 -3.52 -12.20 7.26
N PRO A 189 -2.67 -11.20 7.59
CA PRO A 189 -1.96 -11.26 8.85
C PRO A 189 -3.00 -11.29 9.96
N ARG A 190 -3.11 -12.43 10.65
CA ARG A 190 -3.63 -12.42 12.01
C ARG A 190 -2.61 -11.62 12.80
N ILE A 191 -2.85 -10.32 12.95
CA ILE A 191 -2.06 -9.48 13.83
C ILE A 191 -2.36 -9.96 15.26
N LEU A 192 -1.59 -10.94 15.71
CA LEU A 192 -1.57 -11.39 17.09
C LEU A 192 -0.79 -10.34 17.88
N PHE A 193 -1.49 -9.44 18.56
CA PHE A 193 -0.88 -8.72 19.67
C PHE A 193 -1.11 -9.56 20.94
N VAL A 194 0.00 -10.03 21.52
CA VAL A 194 0.04 -10.55 22.89
C VAL A 194 -0.20 -9.37 23.84
N THR A 195 -1.13 -9.57 24.77
CA THR A 195 -1.54 -8.64 25.84
C THR A 195 -0.40 -8.23 26.76
#